data_AF-A0A7C4BPD0-F1
#
_entry.id   AF-A0A7C4BPD0-F1
#
_cell.length_a   1.000
_cell.length_b   1.000
_cell.length_c   1.000
_cell.angle_alpha   90.00
_cell.angle_beta   90.00
_cell.angle_gamma   90.00
#
_symmetry.space_group_name_H-M   'P 1'
#
loop_
_entity.id
_entity.type
_entity.pdbx_description
1 polymer ?
#
loop_
_entity_poly.entity_id
_entity_poly.type
_entity_poly.pdbx_seq_one_letter_code
_entity_poly.pdbx_strand_id
1 'polypeptide(L)'
;IYGMTGGQVAPTTPLKSKTTTTPYGNIEYPIDLSMMAKVIGAPYVARWTTAHPVQCIGSIKKALQKTGFSFVEILSPCPTSYGRMNKMGTSLEMTKQFKEGTINIKAYEKLIAEGKTTDKMIIGELVDIEKEDFNAKYKKFCGELK
;
A
#
# COMPACT_ATOMS: atom_id res chain seq x y z
N ILE A 1 10.27 2.34 -6.72
CA ILE A 1 11.22 3.07 -7.60
C ILE A 1 10.50 4.11 -8.45
N TYR A 2 11.22 5.09 -8.97
CA TYR A 2 10.71 6.04 -9.96
C TYR A 2 10.88 5.49 -11.38
N GLY A 3 9.87 4.79 -11.88
CA GLY A 3 9.96 4.09 -13.17
C GLY A 3 10.14 5.02 -14.38
N MET A 4 9.44 6.16 -14.40
CA MET A 4 9.42 7.07 -15.55
C MET A 4 10.72 7.86 -15.73
N THR A 5 11.49 8.06 -14.66
CA THR A 5 12.74 8.84 -14.69
C THR A 5 13.98 7.96 -14.87
N GLY A 6 13.80 6.66 -15.15
CA GLY A 6 14.92 5.73 -15.35
C GLY A 6 15.23 4.86 -14.14
N GLY A 7 14.27 4.68 -13.22
CA GLY A 7 14.35 3.64 -12.18
C GLY A 7 15.16 4.01 -10.95
N GLN A 8 15.15 5.28 -10.53
CA GLN A 8 15.78 5.74 -9.30
C GLN A 8 15.11 5.17 -8.05
N VAL A 9 15.83 5.23 -6.92
CA VAL A 9 15.28 4.96 -5.59
C VAL A 9 14.08 5.86 -5.31
N ALA A 10 13.05 5.26 -4.72
CA ALA A 10 11.86 5.93 -4.21
C ALA A 10 11.66 5.60 -2.72
N PRO A 11 10.87 6.39 -1.96
CA PRO A 11 10.69 6.18 -0.52
C PRO A 11 10.14 4.82 -0.10
N THR A 12 9.49 4.09 -1.01
CA THR A 12 8.95 2.73 -0.77
C THR A 12 9.87 1.60 -1.26
N THR A 13 11.08 1.93 -1.72
CA THR A 13 11.99 0.94 -2.31
C THR A 13 12.51 0.01 -1.22
N PRO A 14 12.35 -1.32 -1.33
CA PRO A 14 12.78 -2.24 -0.28
C PRO A 14 14.28 -2.14 0.02
N LEU A 15 14.66 -2.49 1.25
CA LEU A 15 16.06 -2.59 1.65
C LEU A 15 16.81 -3.55 0.72
N LYS A 16 18.09 -3.24 0.47
CA LYS A 16 19.01 -3.99 -0.38
C LYS A 16 18.63 -4.04 -1.86
N SER A 17 17.47 -3.52 -2.26
CA SER A 17 17.09 -3.45 -3.67
C SER A 17 17.99 -2.49 -4.44
N LYS A 18 18.41 -2.93 -5.64
CA LYS A 18 19.24 -2.15 -6.55
C LYS A 18 18.37 -1.25 -7.42
N THR A 19 18.81 -0.01 -7.57
CA THR A 19 18.21 1.01 -8.44
C THR A 19 19.30 1.75 -9.21
N THR A 20 18.95 2.66 -10.12
CA THR A 20 19.98 3.43 -10.85
C THR A 20 20.77 4.37 -9.96
N THR A 21 20.18 4.89 -8.87
CA THR A 21 20.85 5.75 -7.90
C THR A 21 21.35 5.00 -6.66
N THR A 22 20.92 3.75 -6.46
CA THR A 22 21.41 2.84 -5.41
C THR A 22 21.93 1.53 -6.01
N PRO A 23 22.99 1.55 -6.84
CA PRO A 23 23.47 0.36 -7.57
C PRO A 23 24.00 -0.75 -6.64
N TYR A 24 24.41 -0.38 -5.42
CA TYR A 24 24.90 -1.29 -4.39
C TYR A 24 23.82 -1.72 -3.39
N GLY A 25 22.57 -1.30 -3.60
CA GLY A 25 21.43 -1.61 -2.74
C GLY A 25 20.96 -0.40 -1.94
N ASN A 26 19.64 -0.33 -1.69
CA ASN A 26 19.04 0.67 -0.81
C ASN A 26 19.38 0.38 0.67
N ILE A 27 19.85 1.39 1.39
CA ILE A 27 20.14 1.32 2.83
C ILE A 27 19.09 2.02 3.69
N GLU A 28 18.20 2.83 3.08
CA GLU A 28 17.15 3.54 3.80
C GLU A 28 15.95 2.63 4.07
N TYR A 29 15.36 2.80 5.25
CA TYR A 29 14.14 2.08 5.61
C TYR A 29 12.97 2.54 4.73
N PRO A 30 12.28 1.61 4.03
CA PRO A 30 11.14 1.97 3.21
C PRO A 30 9.97 2.45 4.06
N ILE A 31 9.27 3.48 3.56
CA ILE A 31 8.04 3.97 4.19
C ILE A 31 6.88 3.02 3.89
N ASP A 32 6.19 2.55 4.92
CA ASP A 32 4.91 1.86 4.78
C ASP A 32 3.79 2.91 4.61
N LEU A 33 3.38 3.15 3.36
CA LEU A 33 2.41 4.20 3.03
C LEU A 33 1.02 3.94 3.63
N SER A 34 0.57 2.69 3.65
CA SER A 34 -0.74 2.34 4.21
C SER A 34 -0.79 2.51 5.73
N MET A 35 0.26 2.11 6.44
CA MET A 35 0.37 2.34 7.88
C MET A 35 0.50 3.84 8.18
N MET A 36 1.24 4.59 7.37
CA MET A 36 1.28 6.04 7.47
C MET A 36 -0.12 6.65 7.29
N ALA A 37 -0.86 6.25 6.24
CA ALA A 37 -2.23 6.71 6.00
C ALA A 37 -3.18 6.40 7.16
N LYS A 38 -3.03 5.22 7.78
CA LYS A 38 -3.76 4.83 8.99
C LYS A 38 -3.43 5.76 10.16
N VAL A 39 -2.14 6.00 10.44
CA VAL A 39 -1.68 6.82 11.57
C VAL A 39 -2.11 8.28 11.42
N ILE A 40 -2.11 8.84 10.21
CA ILE A 40 -2.60 10.21 9.97
C ILE A 40 -4.14 10.31 10.00
N GLY A 41 -4.85 9.20 10.26
CA GLY A 41 -6.28 9.19 10.57
C GLY A 41 -7.20 9.13 9.34
N ALA A 42 -6.77 8.49 8.25
CA ALA A 42 -7.63 8.20 7.11
C ALA A 42 -8.77 7.23 7.51
N PRO A 43 -10.06 7.57 7.27
CA PRO A 43 -11.18 6.68 7.57
C PRO A 43 -11.23 5.39 6.75
N TYR A 44 -10.60 5.38 5.58
CA TYR A 44 -10.49 4.18 4.75
C TYR A 44 -9.07 4.00 4.23
N VAL A 45 -8.49 2.84 4.49
CA VAL A 45 -7.17 2.44 4.02
C VAL A 45 -7.25 1.01 3.52
N ALA A 46 -6.87 0.78 2.27
CA ALA A 46 -6.78 -0.55 1.69
C ALA A 46 -5.44 -0.75 0.98
N ARG A 47 -4.91 -1.96 1.02
CA ARG A 47 -3.69 -2.36 0.32
C ARG A 47 -3.94 -3.64 -0.46
N TRP A 48 -3.59 -3.63 -1.74
CA TRP A 48 -3.68 -4.80 -2.62
C TRP A 48 -2.51 -4.85 -3.58
N THR A 49 -2.37 -5.96 -4.30
CA THR A 49 -1.43 -6.06 -5.42
C THR A 49 -2.20 -6.16 -6.73
N THR A 50 -1.56 -5.86 -7.85
CA THR A 50 -2.16 -6.07 -9.18
C THR A 50 -2.52 -7.55 -9.45
N ALA A 51 -2.04 -8.49 -8.63
CA ALA A 51 -2.44 -9.88 -8.66
C ALA A 51 -3.85 -10.15 -8.07
N HIS A 52 -4.49 -9.13 -7.50
CA HIS A 52 -5.81 -9.14 -6.84
C HIS A 52 -6.77 -8.12 -7.49
N PRO A 53 -7.08 -8.24 -8.79
CA PRO A 53 -7.82 -7.21 -9.53
C PRO A 53 -9.26 -7.00 -9.01
N VAL A 54 -9.95 -8.06 -8.61
CA VAL A 54 -11.32 -7.98 -8.08
C VAL A 54 -11.36 -7.16 -6.79
N GLN A 55 -10.40 -7.41 -5.89
CA GLN A 55 -10.26 -6.68 -4.63
C GLN A 55 -9.85 -5.22 -4.86
N CYS A 56 -8.94 -4.96 -5.81
CA CYS A 56 -8.58 -3.60 -6.19
C CYS A 56 -9.81 -2.81 -6.66
N ILE A 57 -10.61 -3.38 -7.55
CA ILE A 57 -11.84 -2.73 -8.06
C ILE A 57 -12.82 -2.48 -6.92
N GLY A 58 -13.04 -3.47 -6.05
CA GLY A 58 -13.93 -3.35 -4.89
C GLY A 58 -13.50 -2.23 -3.93
N SER A 59 -12.22 -2.19 -3.58
CA SER A 59 -11.68 -1.16 -2.69
C SER A 59 -11.68 0.23 -3.30
N ILE A 60 -11.42 0.38 -4.60
CA ILE A 60 -11.55 1.67 -5.28
C ILE A 60 -13.01 2.14 -5.26
N LYS A 61 -13.97 1.26 -5.59
CA LYS A 61 -15.41 1.60 -5.55
C LYS A 61 -15.84 2.06 -4.16
N LYS A 62 -15.42 1.35 -3.11
CA LYS A 62 -15.74 1.69 -1.72
C LYS A 62 -15.06 2.98 -1.27
N ALA A 63 -13.78 3.17 -1.62
CA ALA A 63 -13.04 4.41 -1.33
C ALA A 63 -13.74 5.65 -1.89
N LEU A 64 -14.30 5.56 -3.09
CA LEU A 64 -15.07 6.65 -3.74
C LEU A 64 -16.40 6.94 -3.06
N GLN A 65 -16.97 5.97 -2.34
CA GLN A 65 -18.22 6.13 -1.60
C GLN A 65 -18.02 6.56 -0.15
N LYS A 66 -16.76 6.54 0.33
CA LYS A 66 -16.45 6.86 1.71
C LYS A 66 -16.44 8.37 1.93
N THR A 67 -17.01 8.80 3.05
CA THR A 67 -16.88 10.18 3.53
C THR A 67 -15.49 10.40 4.15
N GLY A 68 -14.78 11.41 3.66
CA GLY A 68 -13.42 11.76 4.12
C GLY A 68 -12.30 11.24 3.23
N PHE A 69 -11.06 11.31 3.74
CA PHE A 69 -9.87 10.93 2.96
C PHE A 69 -9.70 9.40 2.90
N SER A 70 -9.75 8.85 1.70
CA SER A 70 -9.53 7.42 1.43
C SER A 70 -8.16 7.18 0.79
N PHE A 71 -7.45 6.14 1.24
CA PHE A 71 -6.17 5.73 0.67
C PHE A 71 -6.21 4.27 0.19
N VAL A 72 -5.89 4.04 -1.09
CA VAL A 72 -5.81 2.69 -1.67
C VAL A 72 -4.42 2.50 -2.28
N GLU A 73 -3.60 1.67 -1.65
CA GLU A 73 -2.28 1.29 -2.14
C GLU A 73 -2.37 0.06 -3.03
N ILE A 74 -1.88 0.16 -4.27
CA ILE A 74 -1.81 -0.96 -5.21
C ILE A 74 -0.36 -1.21 -5.59
N LEU A 75 0.18 -2.35 -5.14
CA LEU A 75 1.50 -2.80 -5.53
C LEU A 75 1.49 -3.29 -6.98
N SER A 76 2.29 -2.65 -7.82
CA SER A 76 2.40 -2.94 -9.25
C SER A 76 3.83 -3.34 -9.62
N PRO A 77 4.03 -4.37 -10.48
CA PRO A 77 5.36 -4.76 -10.90
C PRO A 77 5.93 -3.74 -11.89
N CYS A 78 7.24 -3.48 -11.79
CA CYS A 78 7.99 -2.72 -12.78
C CYS A 78 9.08 -3.60 -13.39
N PRO A 79 8.74 -4.45 -14.40
CA PRO A 79 9.68 -5.42 -14.95
C PRO A 79 10.88 -4.75 -15.64
N THR A 80 10.64 -3.64 -16.34
CA THR A 80 11.63 -2.96 -17.19
C THR A 80 12.83 -2.43 -16.42
N SER A 81 12.59 -1.78 -15.27
CA SER A 81 13.63 -1.17 -14.45
C SER A 81 13.89 -1.99 -13.19
N TYR A 82 12.90 -2.08 -12.29
CA TYR A 82 13.08 -2.73 -10.99
C TYR A 82 13.37 -4.23 -11.12
N GLY A 83 12.54 -4.94 -11.89
CA GLY A 83 12.65 -6.38 -12.08
C GLY A 83 13.99 -6.77 -12.72
N ARG A 84 14.39 -6.05 -13.78
CA ARG A 84 15.69 -6.22 -14.44
C ARG A 84 16.88 -6.03 -13.49
N MET A 85 16.91 -4.95 -12.71
CA MET A 85 18.03 -4.65 -11.79
C MET A 85 18.11 -5.63 -10.61
N ASN A 86 16.96 -6.16 -10.18
CA ASN A 86 16.86 -7.05 -9.02
C ASN A 86 16.69 -8.53 -9.39
N LYS A 87 16.89 -8.88 -10.68
CA LYS A 87 16.81 -10.26 -11.20
C LYS A 87 15.50 -10.97 -10.83
N MET A 88 14.37 -10.26 -10.90
CA MET A 88 13.06 -10.78 -10.47
C MET A 88 12.29 -11.55 -11.55
N GLY A 89 12.90 -11.74 -12.72
CA GLY A 89 12.30 -12.45 -13.84
C GLY A 89 11.29 -11.60 -14.63
N THR A 90 10.37 -12.30 -15.26
CA THR A 90 9.29 -11.78 -16.11
C THR A 90 8.18 -11.13 -15.30
N SER A 91 7.33 -10.34 -15.96
CA SER A 91 6.14 -9.75 -15.35
C SER A 91 5.22 -10.77 -14.68
N LEU A 92 5.13 -11.99 -15.25
CA LEU A 92 4.31 -13.07 -14.72
C LEU A 92 4.91 -13.63 -13.41
N GLU A 93 6.22 -13.82 -13.36
CA GLU A 93 6.92 -14.27 -12.15
C GLU A 93 6.81 -13.24 -11.03
N MET A 94 6.99 -11.95 -11.34
CA MET A 94 6.77 -10.87 -10.36
C MET A 94 5.33 -10.85 -9.82
N THR A 95 4.35 -11.11 -10.68
CA THR A 95 2.94 -11.19 -10.26
C THR A 95 2.69 -12.41 -9.35
N LYS A 96 3.36 -13.55 -9.59
CA LYS A 96 3.32 -14.71 -8.69
C LYS A 96 3.96 -14.40 -7.33
N GLN A 97 5.12 -13.75 -7.34
CA GLN A 97 5.80 -13.31 -6.11
C GLN A 97 4.91 -12.40 -5.25
N PHE A 98 4.09 -11.54 -5.86
CA PHE A 98 3.10 -10.77 -5.12
C PHE A 98 2.05 -11.63 -4.43
N LYS A 99 1.58 -12.73 -5.03
CA LYS A 99 0.64 -13.64 -4.36
C LYS A 99 1.30 -14.41 -3.22
N GLU A 100 2.54 -14.85 -3.42
CA GLU A 100 3.27 -15.67 -2.45
C GLU A 100 3.74 -14.85 -1.24
N GLY A 101 4.22 -13.63 -1.51
CA GLY A 101 4.78 -12.70 -0.52
C GLY A 101 3.75 -11.83 0.21
N THR A 102 2.46 -12.07 0.02
CA THR A 102 1.39 -11.34 0.72
C THR A 102 0.49 -12.24 1.56
N ILE A 103 -0.13 -11.65 2.58
CA ILE A 103 -1.08 -12.32 3.47
C ILE A 103 -2.29 -11.41 3.69
N ASN A 104 -3.50 -11.96 3.63
CA ASN A 104 -4.70 -11.18 3.91
C ASN A 104 -4.75 -10.78 5.40
N ILE A 105 -5.20 -9.56 5.71
CA ILE A 105 -5.28 -9.03 7.09
C ILE A 105 -6.01 -9.99 8.06
N LYS A 106 -7.11 -10.63 7.63
CA LYS A 106 -7.84 -11.57 8.49
C LYS A 106 -7.02 -12.82 8.81
N ALA A 107 -6.25 -13.31 7.84
CA ALA A 107 -5.35 -14.44 8.04
C ALA A 107 -4.14 -14.04 8.90
N TYR A 108 -3.64 -12.82 8.73
CA TYR A 108 -2.58 -12.25 9.55
C TYR A 108 -3.01 -12.11 11.02
N GLU A 109 -4.19 -11.55 11.28
CA GLU A 109 -4.74 -11.41 12.64
C GLU A 109 -4.85 -12.76 13.35
N LYS A 110 -5.33 -13.79 12.66
CA LYS A 110 -5.37 -15.16 13.18
C LYS A 110 -3.96 -15.69 13.50
N LEU A 111 -3.01 -15.48 12.60
CA LEU A 111 -1.63 -15.94 12.76
C LEU A 111 -0.96 -15.29 13.99
N ILE A 112 -1.16 -13.99 14.20
CA ILE A 112 -0.66 -13.27 15.38
C ILE A 112 -1.36 -13.74 16.66
N ALA A 113 -2.68 -13.99 16.62
CA ALA A 113 -3.42 -14.52 17.76
C ALA A 113 -2.91 -15.91 18.21
N GLU A 114 -2.35 -16.69 17.28
CA GLU A 114 -1.67 -17.96 17.55
C GLU A 114 -0.21 -17.80 18.04
N GLY A 115 0.26 -16.56 18.26
CA GLY A 115 1.63 -16.27 18.70
C GLY A 115 2.70 -16.48 17.62
N LYS A 116 2.29 -16.60 16.35
CA LYS A 116 3.22 -16.79 15.21
C LYS A 116 3.59 -15.45 14.60
N THR A 117 4.65 -15.45 13.80
CA THR A 117 5.12 -14.28 13.04
C THR A 117 5.17 -14.59 11.54
N THR A 118 5.13 -13.55 10.71
CA THR A 118 5.31 -13.68 9.26
C THR A 118 6.06 -12.48 8.71
N ASP A 119 6.85 -12.72 7.67
CA ASP A 119 7.55 -11.74 6.84
C ASP A 119 6.71 -11.26 5.64
N LYS A 120 5.53 -11.86 5.44
CA LYS A 120 4.63 -11.51 4.33
C LYS A 120 4.03 -10.13 4.52
N MET A 121 3.89 -9.40 3.42
CA MET A 121 3.24 -8.10 3.44
C MET A 121 1.72 -8.26 3.61
N ILE A 122 1.16 -7.53 4.56
CA ILE A 122 -0.27 -7.55 4.84
C ILE A 122 -1.02 -6.85 3.70
N ILE A 123 -2.06 -7.48 3.17
CA ILE A 123 -3.00 -6.92 2.19
C ILE A 123 -4.44 -7.04 2.71
N GLY A 124 -5.32 -6.15 2.29
CA GLY A 124 -6.68 -6.10 2.82
C GLY A 124 -7.21 -4.68 2.95
N GLU A 125 -8.43 -4.59 3.47
CA GLU A 125 -8.95 -3.36 4.07
C GLU A 125 -8.34 -3.24 5.47
N LEU A 126 -7.42 -2.30 5.63
CA LEU A 126 -6.62 -2.11 6.84
C LEU A 126 -7.29 -1.16 7.83
N VAL A 127 -8.11 -0.25 7.31
CA VAL A 127 -8.98 0.66 8.07
C VAL A 127 -10.27 0.84 7.29
N ASP A 128 -11.40 0.71 7.97
CA ASP A 128 -12.71 1.09 7.47
C ASP A 128 -13.58 1.53 8.65
N ILE A 129 -13.66 2.84 8.85
CA ILE A 129 -14.42 3.46 9.94
C ILE A 129 -15.21 4.65 9.42
N GLU A 130 -16.38 4.91 10.00
CA GLU A 130 -17.08 6.16 9.72
C GLU A 130 -16.43 7.32 10.47
N LYS A 131 -16.19 8.42 9.78
CA LYS A 131 -15.61 9.64 10.33
C LYS A 131 -16.19 10.83 9.61
N GLU A 132 -16.54 11.85 10.37
CA GLU A 132 -16.98 13.13 9.82
C GLU A 132 -15.84 13.78 9.04
N ASP A 133 -16.12 14.23 7.81
CA ASP A 133 -15.14 14.89 6.95
C ASP A 133 -14.93 16.36 7.35
N PHE A 134 -13.93 16.98 6.71
CA PHE A 134 -13.62 18.38 6.96
C PHE A 134 -14.82 19.29 6.62
N ASN A 135 -15.54 19.00 5.55
CA ASN A 135 -16.64 19.85 5.08
C ASN A 135 -17.82 19.85 6.05
N ALA A 136 -18.20 18.69 6.58
CA ALA A 136 -19.26 18.57 7.58
C ALA A 136 -18.87 19.29 8.88
N LYS A 137 -17.64 19.07 9.38
CA LYS A 137 -17.11 19.79 10.55
C LYS A 137 -17.10 21.29 10.36
N TYR A 138 -16.63 21.75 9.19
CA TYR A 138 -16.54 23.16 8.88
C TYR A 138 -17.93 23.82 8.82
N LYS A 139 -18.91 23.16 8.19
CA LYS A 139 -20.30 23.65 8.16
C LYS A 139 -20.90 23.75 9.56
N LYS A 140 -20.68 22.76 10.41
CA LYS A 140 -21.14 22.77 11.80
C LYS A 140 -20.51 23.93 12.57
N PHE A 141 -19.19 24.09 12.45
CA PHE A 141 -18.44 25.19 13.08
C PHE A 141 -18.97 26.57 12.65
N CYS A 142 -19.21 26.78 11.35
CA CYS A 142 -19.80 28.03 10.86
C CYS A 142 -21.24 28.25 11.35
N GLY A 143 -21.99 27.18 11.62
CA GLY A 143 -23.34 27.26 12.17
C GLY A 143 -23.37 27.67 13.64
N GLU A 144 -22.39 27.22 14.44
CA GLU A 144 -22.26 27.56 15.87
C GLU A 144 -21.86 29.03 16.11
N LEU A 145 -21.30 29.71 15.10
CA LEU A 145 -20.92 31.13 15.18
C LEU A 145 -22.05 32.10 14.81
N LYS A 146 -23.21 31.59 14.37
CA LYS A 146 -24.40 32.38 14.03
C LYS A 146 -25.38 32.40 15.20
#